data_AF-A0A925BH01-F1
#
_entry.id   AF-A0A925BH01-F1
#
_cell.length_a   1.000
_cell.length_b   1.000
_cell.length_c   1.000
_cell.angle_alpha   90.00
_cell.angle_beta   90.00
_cell.angle_gamma   90.00
#
_symmetry.space_group_name_H-M   'P 1'
#
loop_
_entity.id
_entity.type
_entity.pdbx_description
1 polymer ?
#
loop_
_entity_poly.entity_id
_entity_poly.type
_entity_poly.pdbx_seq_one_letter_code
_entity_poly.pdbx_strand_id
1 'polypeptide(L)'
;MARLFGIAGVQMSVVAWDANATIDKMAQITHQIGRSFPWVQMIIFHELCAAAMVQFDAMPDTDVWNGLQQPIPGRFTDRLCDVARREKKWILPGSLYERDGDKTYNTAVVISPEG
;
A
#
# COMPACT_ATOMS: atom_id res chain seq x y z
N MET A 1 26.23 -7.94 -18.82
CA MET A 1 25.92 -6.63 -18.22
C MET A 1 25.04 -6.87 -17.01
N ALA A 2 25.37 -6.30 -15.84
CA ALA A 2 24.47 -6.37 -14.69
C ALA A 2 23.21 -5.53 -14.96
N ARG A 3 22.02 -6.11 -14.78
CA ARG A 3 20.77 -5.37 -14.86
C ARG A 3 20.51 -4.73 -13.48
N LEU A 4 20.75 -3.43 -13.36
CA LEU A 4 20.48 -2.69 -12.12
C LEU A 4 18.96 -2.63 -11.86
N PHE A 5 18.59 -2.71 -10.58
CA PHE A 5 17.21 -2.64 -10.11
C PHE A 5 17.09 -1.52 -9.06
N GLY A 6 16.46 -0.42 -9.45
CA GLY A 6 16.22 0.75 -8.61
C GLY A 6 14.99 0.56 -7.73
N ILE A 7 15.15 0.90 -6.45
CA ILE A 7 14.11 0.80 -5.42
C ILE A 7 13.95 2.18 -4.77
N ALA A 8 12.71 2.64 -4.64
CA ALA A 8 12.37 3.83 -3.87
C ALA A 8 11.69 3.43 -2.57
N GLY A 9 12.29 3.78 -1.43
CA GLY A 9 11.67 3.69 -0.11
C GLY A 9 10.89 4.96 0.21
N VAL A 10 9.61 4.82 0.50
CA VAL A 10 8.70 5.96 0.74
C VAL A 10 8.38 6.07 2.22
N GLN A 11 8.70 7.22 2.79
CA GLN A 11 8.19 7.66 4.07
C GLN A 11 7.08 8.68 3.83
N MET A 12 5.86 8.39 4.27
CA MET A 12 4.71 9.27 4.11
C MET A 12 3.81 9.23 5.34
N SER A 13 3.10 10.32 5.61
CA SER A 13 1.97 10.26 6.55
C SER A 13 0.77 9.60 5.87
N VAL A 14 0.08 8.71 6.58
CA VAL A 14 -1.22 8.17 6.15
C VAL A 14 -2.33 9.22 6.30
N VAL A 15 -3.49 8.95 5.70
CA VAL A 15 -4.74 9.61 6.11
C VAL A 15 -5.33 8.74 7.21
N ALA A 16 -5.33 9.23 8.45
CA ALA A 16 -5.65 8.45 9.64
C ALA A 16 -6.95 7.65 9.48
N TRP A 17 -6.84 6.32 9.58
CA TRP A 17 -7.95 5.36 9.54
C TRP A 17 -8.79 5.36 8.25
N ASP A 18 -8.32 6.03 7.20
CA ASP A 18 -8.91 6.01 5.86
C ASP A 18 -7.95 5.35 4.86
N ALA A 19 -8.11 4.03 4.69
CA ALA A 19 -7.35 3.24 3.73
C ALA A 19 -7.56 3.72 2.29
N ASN A 20 -8.75 4.20 1.95
CA ASN A 20 -9.03 4.62 0.58
C ASN A 20 -8.27 5.90 0.22
N ALA A 21 -8.35 6.91 1.08
CA ALA A 21 -7.63 8.17 0.90
C ALA A 21 -6.11 7.98 1.01
N THR A 22 -5.66 7.05 1.87
CA THR A 22 -4.25 6.69 1.95
C THR A 22 -3.75 6.03 0.66
N ILE A 23 -4.51 5.10 0.07
CA ILE A 23 -4.18 4.49 -1.21
C ILE A 23 -4.19 5.51 -2.35
N ASP A 24 -5.08 6.50 -2.34
CA ASP A 24 -5.07 7.60 -3.31
C ASP A 24 -3.77 8.41 -3.22
N LYS A 25 -3.32 8.72 -2.00
CA LYS A 25 -2.05 9.40 -1.75
C LYS A 25 -0.86 8.54 -2.19
N MET A 26 -0.88 7.23 -1.92
CA MET A 26 0.14 6.30 -2.41
C MET A 26 0.19 6.29 -3.93
N ALA A 27 -0.96 6.26 -4.61
CA ALA A 27 -1.04 6.31 -6.06
C ALA A 27 -0.44 7.61 -6.63
N GLN A 28 -0.72 8.75 -6.01
CA GLN A 28 -0.13 10.03 -6.38
C GLN A 28 1.40 10.02 -6.20
N ILE A 29 1.91 9.51 -5.08
CA ILE A 29 3.35 9.42 -4.81
C ILE A 29 4.05 8.49 -5.81
N THR A 30 3.48 7.30 -6.05
CA THR A 30 3.97 6.33 -7.05
C THR A 30 4.10 6.98 -8.42
N HIS A 31 3.08 7.74 -8.84
CA HIS A 31 3.10 8.47 -10.11
C HIS A 31 4.23 9.52 -10.16
N GLN A 32 4.40 10.33 -9.11
CA GLN A 32 5.45 11.36 -9.07
C GLN A 32 6.87 10.76 -9.06
N ILE A 33 7.06 9.64 -8.36
CA ILE A 33 8.33 8.90 -8.37
C ILE A 33 8.59 8.35 -9.77
N GLY A 34 7.60 7.72 -10.41
CA GLY A 34 7.73 7.18 -11.76
C GLY A 34 8.10 8.25 -12.80
N ARG A 35 7.54 9.46 -12.65
CA ARG A 35 7.87 10.62 -13.51
C ARG A 35 9.26 11.20 -13.25
N SER A 36 9.65 11.33 -11.98
CA SER A 36 10.91 12.00 -11.59
C SER A 36 12.12 11.07 -11.68
N PHE A 37 11.92 9.78 -11.44
CA PHE A 37 12.94 8.75 -11.41
C PHE A 37 12.52 7.55 -12.28
N PRO A 38 12.50 7.69 -13.63
CA PRO A 38 12.05 6.61 -14.51
C PRO A 38 12.82 5.29 -14.35
N TRP A 39 14.06 5.38 -13.83
CA TRP A 39 14.94 4.24 -13.55
C TRP A 39 14.53 3.41 -12.33
N VAL A 40 13.57 3.85 -11.50
CA VAL A 40 13.04 3.07 -10.38
C VAL A 40 12.07 2.00 -10.91
N GLN A 41 12.23 0.74 -10.49
CA GLN A 41 11.35 -0.36 -10.86
C GLN A 41 10.43 -0.81 -9.72
N MET A 42 10.81 -0.57 -8.46
CA MET A 42 10.01 -0.94 -7.29
C MET A 42 9.85 0.23 -6.33
N ILE A 43 8.64 0.39 -5.82
CA ILE A 43 8.29 1.39 -4.82
C ILE A 43 7.79 0.67 -3.58
N ILE A 44 8.43 0.94 -2.44
CA ILE A 44 8.13 0.29 -1.16
C ILE A 44 7.64 1.33 -0.16
N PHE A 45 6.57 1.00 0.54
CA PHE A 45 6.00 1.77 1.63
C PHE A 45 6.20 1.03 2.96
N HIS A 46 6.09 1.75 4.07
CA HIS A 46 6.33 1.20 5.40
C HIS A 46 5.14 0.38 5.92
N GLU A 47 5.40 -0.41 6.96
CA GLU A 47 4.41 -1.21 7.68
C GLU A 47 3.12 -0.41 7.98
N LEU A 48 1.98 -1.09 7.80
CA LEU A 48 0.61 -0.63 8.03
C LEU A 48 0.22 0.68 7.31
N CYS A 49 1.02 1.12 6.33
CA CYS A 49 0.72 2.28 5.51
C CYS A 49 -0.58 2.09 4.72
N ALA A 50 -0.72 1.01 3.96
CA ALA A 50 -1.96 0.76 3.21
C ALA A 50 -3.17 0.46 4.10
N ALA A 51 -2.95 0.03 5.34
CA ALA A 51 -4.00 -0.10 6.36
C ALA A 51 -4.45 1.25 6.96
N ALA A 52 -3.80 2.36 6.60
CA ALA A 52 -4.04 3.69 7.15
C ALA A 52 -3.90 3.79 8.68
N MET A 53 -3.11 2.90 9.28
CA MET A 53 -2.85 2.96 10.73
C MET A 53 -2.00 4.19 11.03
N VAL A 54 -2.46 4.98 12.00
CA VAL A 54 -1.69 6.10 12.56
C VAL A 54 -1.29 5.77 14.00
N GLN A 55 -0.01 5.95 14.31
CA GLN A 55 0.51 5.70 15.65
C GLN A 55 0.26 6.89 16.57
N PHE A 56 0.03 6.61 17.86
CA PHE A 56 -0.12 7.62 18.91
C PHE A 56 -1.29 8.60 18.68
N ASP A 57 -2.34 8.16 18.00
CA ASP A 57 -3.59 8.89 17.79
C ASP A 57 -4.77 8.14 18.44
N ALA A 58 -5.95 8.75 18.42
CA ALA A 58 -7.19 8.10 18.86
C ALA A 58 -7.47 6.85 18.02
N MET A 59 -7.91 5.78 18.69
CA MET A 59 -8.42 4.59 18.02
C MET A 59 -9.68 4.95 17.21
N PRO A 60 -9.88 4.32 16.04
CA PRO A 60 -11.11 4.49 15.29
C PRO A 60 -12.27 3.80 16.02
N ASP A 61 -13.50 4.13 15.64
CA ASP A 61 -14.64 3.34 16.10
C ASP A 61 -14.61 1.90 15.53
N THR A 62 -15.44 1.04 16.11
CA THR A 62 -15.51 -0.38 15.77
C THR A 62 -15.87 -0.61 14.29
N ASP A 63 -16.71 0.24 13.70
CA ASP A 63 -17.17 0.08 12.33
C ASP A 63 -16.05 0.41 11.34
N VAL A 64 -15.32 1.49 11.58
CA VAL A 64 -14.11 1.86 10.83
C VAL A 64 -13.04 0.79 10.99
N TRP A 65 -12.76 0.33 12.22
CA TRP A 65 -11.79 -0.74 12.47
C TRP A 65 -12.13 -2.03 11.69
N ASN A 66 -13.40 -2.42 11.69
CA ASN A 66 -13.88 -3.58 10.94
C ASN A 66 -13.82 -3.38 9.42
N GLY A 67 -13.99 -2.15 8.95
CA GLY A 67 -13.84 -1.74 7.56
C GLY A 67 -12.39 -1.70 7.06
N LEU A 68 -11.40 -1.68 7.95
CA LEU A 68 -9.98 -1.75 7.57
C LEU A 68 -9.48 -3.20 7.42
N GLN A 69 -10.16 -4.16 8.03
CA GLN A 69 -9.85 -5.58 7.97
C GLN A 69 -10.57 -6.26 6.80
N GLN A 70 -9.85 -7.06 6.03
CA GLN A 70 -10.39 -7.75 4.85
C GLN A 70 -9.55 -8.96 4.47
N PRO A 71 -10.11 -9.95 3.75
CA PRO A 71 -9.28 -11.00 3.16
C PRO A 71 -8.24 -10.41 2.20
N ILE A 72 -7.15 -11.16 2.01
CA ILE A 72 -6.17 -10.91 0.96
C ILE A 72 -6.19 -12.13 0.03
N PRO A 73 -6.53 -11.96 -1.26
CA PRO A 73 -6.85 -10.71 -1.95
C PRO A 73 -8.23 -10.13 -1.56
N GLY A 74 -8.38 -8.81 -1.73
CA GLY A 74 -9.62 -8.06 -1.47
C GLY A 74 -9.58 -6.62 -2.01
N ARG A 75 -10.58 -5.81 -1.67
CA ARG A 75 -10.79 -4.47 -2.28
C ARG A 75 -9.56 -3.56 -2.24
N PHE A 76 -8.77 -3.55 -1.15
CA PHE A 76 -7.58 -2.69 -1.13
C PHE A 76 -6.44 -3.24 -2.00
N THR A 77 -6.24 -4.57 -2.06
CA THR A 77 -5.23 -5.14 -2.96
C THR A 77 -5.62 -4.96 -4.41
N ASP A 78 -6.92 -5.05 -4.76
CA ASP A 78 -7.41 -4.80 -6.12
C ASP A 78 -7.06 -3.36 -6.57
N ARG A 79 -7.34 -2.37 -5.72
CA ARG A 79 -6.97 -0.97 -5.99
C ARG A 79 -5.46 -0.79 -6.14
N LEU A 80 -4.66 -1.48 -5.34
CA LEU A 80 -3.19 -1.40 -5.41
C LEU A 80 -2.64 -2.11 -6.66
N CYS A 81 -3.24 -3.22 -7.10
CA CYS A 81 -2.98 -3.87 -8.38
C CYS A 81 -3.25 -2.92 -9.55
N ASP A 82 -4.35 -2.15 -9.51
CA ASP A 82 -4.63 -1.14 -10.53
C ASP A 82 -3.58 -0.04 -10.59
N VAL A 83 -3.08 0.41 -9.43
CA VAL A 83 -1.97 1.38 -9.36
C VAL A 83 -0.71 0.77 -9.98
N ALA A 84 -0.34 -0.47 -9.61
CA ALA A 84 0.85 -1.13 -10.13
C ALA A 84 0.79 -1.31 -11.66
N ARG A 85 -0.36 -1.74 -12.17
CA ARG A 85 -0.63 -1.90 -13.61
C ARG A 85 -0.55 -0.58 -14.38
N ARG A 86 -1.13 0.49 -13.83
CA ARG A 86 -1.12 1.82 -14.46
C ARG A 86 0.29 2.41 -14.53
N GLU A 87 1.05 2.33 -13.44
CA GLU A 87 2.38 2.93 -13.35
C GLU A 87 3.50 2.00 -13.88
N LYS A 88 3.17 0.72 -14.13
CA LYS A 88 4.10 -0.34 -14.57
C LYS A 88 5.30 -0.49 -13.63
N LYS A 89 5.02 -0.50 -12.32
CA LYS A 89 6.02 -0.63 -11.25
C LYS A 89 5.65 -1.78 -10.32
N TRP A 90 6.67 -2.41 -9.72
CA TRP A 90 6.46 -3.25 -8.56
C TRP A 90 6.05 -2.38 -7.37
N ILE A 91 5.04 -2.79 -6.62
CA ILE A 91 4.55 -2.07 -5.44
C ILE A 91 4.56 -2.99 -4.24
N LEU A 92 5.27 -2.58 -3.19
CA LEU A 92 5.13 -3.13 -1.83
C LEU A 92 4.41 -2.06 -1.01
N PRO A 93 3.09 -2.15 -0.81
CA PRO A 93 2.26 -1.09 -0.26
C PRO A 93 2.38 -0.95 1.28
N GLY A 94 3.46 -1.47 1.86
CA GLY A 94 3.56 -1.76 3.27
C GLY A 94 2.81 -3.04 3.60
N SER A 95 2.00 -2.98 4.66
CA SER A 95 1.14 -4.08 5.06
C SER A 95 -0.30 -3.63 5.29
N LEU A 96 -1.18 -4.63 5.32
CA LEU A 96 -2.63 -4.52 5.46
C LEU A 96 -3.09 -5.37 6.66
N TYR A 97 -4.28 -5.08 7.17
CA TYR A 97 -4.97 -5.98 8.11
C TYR A 97 -5.69 -7.08 7.34
N GLU A 98 -5.09 -8.26 7.30
CA GLU A 98 -5.70 -9.45 6.71
C GLU A 98 -6.66 -10.09 7.69
N ARG A 99 -7.91 -10.29 7.26
CA ARG A 99 -8.92 -11.05 8.00
C ARG A 99 -9.02 -12.47 7.45
N ASP A 100 -8.70 -13.44 8.30
CA ASP A 100 -8.90 -14.86 8.04
C ASP A 100 -9.69 -15.46 9.21
N GLY A 101 -10.97 -15.75 8.96
CA GLY A 101 -11.92 -16.16 10.00
C GLY A 101 -12.09 -15.09 11.10
N ASP A 102 -11.79 -15.49 12.34
CA ASP A 102 -11.84 -14.66 13.55
C ASP A 102 -10.51 -13.97 13.87
N LYS A 103 -9.47 -14.17 13.03
CA LYS A 103 -8.13 -13.65 13.24
C LYS A 103 -7.83 -12.47 12.33
N THR A 104 -6.98 -11.59 12.83
CA THR A 104 -6.39 -10.48 12.07
C THR A 104 -4.89 -10.63 12.05
N TYR A 105 -4.31 -10.54 10.86
CA TYR A 105 -2.87 -10.61 10.63
C TYR A 105 -2.37 -9.28 10.04
N ASN A 106 -1.11 -8.97 10.33
CA ASN A 106 -0.39 -7.89 9.68
C ASN A 106 0.36 -8.50 8.49
N THR A 107 -0.17 -8.30 7.28
CA THR A 107 0.28 -9.01 6.09
C THR A 107 0.81 -8.04 5.04
N ALA A 108 2.05 -8.25 4.63
CA ALA A 108 2.66 -7.55 3.51
C ALA A 108 2.43 -8.32 2.20
N VAL A 109 2.19 -7.57 1.13
CA VAL A 109 2.04 -8.13 -0.23
C VAL A 109 3.02 -7.46 -1.17
N VAL A 110 3.41 -8.16 -2.24
CA VAL A 110 4.22 -7.58 -3.32
C VAL A 110 3.45 -7.76 -4.61
N ILE A 111 3.19 -6.63 -5.26
CA ILE A 111 2.34 -6.54 -6.45
C ILE A 111 3.22 -6.30 -7.67
N SER A 112 2.98 -7.07 -8.72
CA SER A 112 3.75 -7.01 -9.96
C SER A 112 3.36 -5.81 -10.83
N PRO A 113 4.20 -5.41 -11.80
CA PRO A 113 3.82 -4.39 -12.81
C PRO A 113 2.59 -4.77 -13.63
N GLU A 114 2.18 -6.03 -13.64
CA GLU A 114 0.97 -6.53 -14.29
C GLU A 114 -0.30 -6.35 -13.42
N GLY A 115 -0.11 -5.92 -12.17
CA GLY A 115 -1.13 -5.82 -11.12
C GLY A 115 -1.36 -7.17 -10.46
#